data_AF-A0A1F4F823-F1
#
_entry.id   AF-A0A1F4F823-F1
#
_cell.length_a   1.000
_cell.length_b   1.000
_cell.length_c   1.000
_cell.angle_alpha   90.00
_cell.angle_beta   90.00
_cell.angle_gamma   90.00
#
_symmetry.space_group_name_H-M   'P 1'
#
loop_
_entity.id
_entity.type
_entity.pdbx_description
1 polymer ?
#
loop_
_entity_poly.entity_id
_entity_poly.type
_entity_poly.pdbx_seq_one_letter_code
_entity_poly.pdbx_strand_id
1 'polypeptide(L)'
;MLEERALVAPRFGYRVWPVERAEGARIDLGEVVLEAPGLAASCAAASAVAAAACTLGDALEERVRALWRQGRRLVALELDEAANKLLYCLSRAALAAIRRDAARRGDRAGDELNPGDPGLALAEQAVVLRLAAARDQGIVATGGGMLSPVKSLSFVVALGPGLAPRAGGRCRRCPARERCRARPD
;
A
#
# COMPACT_ATOMS: atom_id res chain seq x y z
N MET A 1 -5.09 37.73 0.13
CA MET A 1 -5.43 36.85 1.26
C MET A 1 -5.28 35.41 0.76
N LEU A 2 -4.10 34.81 0.95
CA LEU A 2 -3.86 33.40 0.64
C LEU A 2 -4.34 32.63 1.87
N GLU A 3 -5.53 32.04 1.80
CA GLU A 3 -5.90 31.03 2.79
C GLU A 3 -4.88 29.89 2.68
N GLU A 4 -4.11 29.66 3.74
CA GLU A 4 -3.25 28.48 3.88
C GLU A 4 -4.14 27.24 4.01
N ARG A 5 -4.68 26.77 2.89
CA ARG A 5 -5.39 25.49 2.84
C ARG A 5 -4.37 24.38 3.05
N ALA A 6 -4.60 23.53 4.04
CA ALA A 6 -3.84 22.30 4.23
C ALA A 6 -3.86 21.51 2.92
N LEU A 7 -2.70 21.29 2.31
CA LEU A 7 -2.58 20.59 1.03
C LEU A 7 -2.74 19.07 1.17
N VAL A 8 -2.76 18.55 2.39
CA VAL A 8 -2.87 17.11 2.66
C VAL A 8 -3.86 16.85 3.77
N ALA A 9 -4.60 15.76 3.63
CA ALA A 9 -5.47 15.19 4.65
C ALA A 9 -5.14 13.70 4.81
N PRO A 10 -3.98 13.35 5.44
CA PRO A 10 -3.50 11.98 5.49
C PRO A 10 -4.46 11.06 6.24
N ARG A 11 -4.82 9.94 5.62
CA ARG A 11 -5.69 8.91 6.20
C ARG A 11 -5.16 7.53 5.86
N PHE A 12 -5.27 6.59 6.78
CA PHE A 12 -5.03 5.17 6.51
C PHE A 12 -5.96 4.29 7.34
N GLY A 13 -6.26 3.12 6.81
CA GLY A 13 -6.97 2.05 7.50
C GLY A 13 -6.41 0.70 7.10
N TYR A 14 -6.63 -0.31 7.94
CA TYR A 14 -6.37 -1.70 7.62
C TYR A 14 -7.36 -2.62 8.33
N ARG A 15 -7.49 -3.83 7.79
CA ARG A 15 -8.19 -4.94 8.42
C ARG A 15 -7.32 -6.18 8.37
N VAL A 16 -7.55 -7.09 9.31
CA VAL A 16 -6.86 -8.38 9.40
C VAL A 16 -7.87 -9.47 9.11
N TRP A 17 -7.51 -10.36 8.20
CA TRP A 17 -8.34 -11.47 7.74
C TRP A 17 -7.66 -12.79 8.09
N PRO A 18 -8.33 -13.72 8.77
CA PRO A 18 -7.76 -15.05 9.01
C PRO A 18 -7.54 -15.77 7.67
N VAL A 19 -6.47 -16.55 7.58
CA VAL A 19 -6.26 -17.46 6.44
C VAL A 19 -6.97 -18.77 6.75
N GLU A 20 -7.97 -19.11 5.94
CA GLU A 20 -8.67 -20.40 6.06
C GLU A 20 -7.92 -21.51 5.33
N ARG A 21 -7.38 -21.17 4.16
CA ARG A 21 -6.59 -22.08 3.33
C ARG A 21 -5.60 -21.30 2.49
N ALA A 22 -4.43 -21.87 2.27
CA ALA A 22 -3.47 -21.31 1.32
C ALA A 22 -2.86 -22.43 0.48
N GLU A 23 -3.02 -22.34 -0.85
CA GLU A 23 -2.53 -23.31 -1.81
C GLU A 23 -1.76 -22.57 -2.91
N GLY A 24 -0.43 -22.68 -2.89
CA GLY A 24 0.44 -21.99 -3.84
C GLY A 24 0.26 -20.46 -3.77
N ALA A 25 -0.28 -19.89 -4.85
CA ALA A 25 -0.53 -18.45 -5.00
C ALA A 25 -1.87 -17.98 -4.40
N ARG A 26 -2.77 -18.91 -4.11
CA ARG A 26 -4.15 -18.62 -3.76
C ARG A 26 -4.33 -18.66 -2.25
N ILE A 27 -4.75 -17.54 -1.68
CA ILE A 27 -5.00 -17.39 -0.25
C ILE A 27 -6.50 -17.20 -0.05
N ASP A 28 -7.14 -18.16 0.59
CA ASP A 28 -8.54 -18.12 0.97
C ASP A 28 -8.69 -17.42 2.33
N LEU A 29 -9.47 -16.35 2.34
CA LEU A 29 -9.80 -15.54 3.51
C LEU A 29 -11.28 -15.67 3.88
N GLY A 30 -11.92 -16.77 3.46
CA GLY A 30 -13.33 -17.09 3.67
C GLY A 30 -14.19 -16.53 2.54
N GLU A 31 -14.61 -15.26 2.65
CA GLU A 31 -15.50 -14.64 1.66
C GLU A 31 -14.76 -14.20 0.38
N VAL A 32 -13.44 -14.15 0.44
CA VAL A 32 -12.60 -13.56 -0.58
C VAL A 32 -11.34 -14.40 -0.76
N VAL A 33 -11.04 -14.67 -2.02
CA VAL A 33 -9.76 -15.25 -2.43
C VAL A 33 -8.85 -14.11 -2.89
N LEU A 34 -7.60 -14.16 -2.44
CA LEU A 34 -6.52 -13.28 -2.86
C LEU A 34 -5.48 -14.09 -3.64
N GLU A 35 -5.18 -13.69 -4.86
CA GLU A 35 -4.12 -14.31 -5.67
C GLU A 35 -2.79 -13.54 -5.48
N ALA A 36 -1.95 -14.02 -4.56
CA ALA A 36 -0.70 -13.38 -4.17
C ALA A 36 0.48 -14.37 -4.18
N PRO A 37 1.02 -14.77 -5.35
CA PRO A 37 2.21 -15.62 -5.43
C PRO A 37 3.40 -15.10 -4.61
N GLY A 38 3.53 -13.78 -4.44
CA GLY A 38 4.58 -13.15 -3.64
C GLY A 38 4.47 -13.43 -2.14
N LEU A 39 3.34 -13.93 -1.67
CA LEU A 39 3.12 -14.39 -0.31
C LEU A 39 3.25 -15.92 -0.16
N ALA A 40 3.42 -16.68 -1.24
CA ALA A 40 3.44 -18.15 -1.23
C ALA A 40 4.46 -18.74 -0.24
N ALA A 41 5.66 -18.17 -0.18
CA ALA A 41 6.71 -18.59 0.76
C ALA A 41 6.35 -18.35 2.24
N SER A 42 5.40 -17.45 2.49
CA SER A 42 4.87 -17.13 3.82
C SER A 42 3.59 -17.91 4.15
N CYS A 43 2.88 -18.44 3.15
CA CYS A 43 1.56 -19.07 3.31
C CYS A 43 1.53 -20.20 4.35
N ALA A 44 2.54 -21.07 4.38
CA ALA A 44 2.60 -22.18 5.34
C ALA A 44 2.70 -21.72 6.82
N ALA A 45 3.18 -20.50 7.05
CA ALA A 45 3.35 -19.92 8.38
C ALA A 45 2.43 -18.70 8.63
N ALA A 46 1.60 -18.34 7.65
CA ALA A 46 0.67 -17.24 7.75
C ALA A 46 -0.65 -17.73 8.37
N SER A 47 -1.00 -17.16 9.53
CA SER A 47 -2.31 -17.35 10.16
C SER A 47 -3.34 -16.31 9.71
N ALA A 48 -2.86 -15.17 9.18
CA ALA A 48 -3.72 -14.08 8.73
C ALA A 48 -3.04 -13.23 7.66
N VAL A 49 -3.84 -12.44 6.94
CA VAL A 49 -3.38 -11.38 6.03
C VAL A 49 -3.96 -10.06 6.48
N ALA A 50 -3.11 -9.06 6.66
CA ALA A 50 -3.55 -7.67 6.81
C ALA A 50 -3.64 -7.02 5.44
N ALA A 51 -4.74 -6.33 5.16
CA ALA A 51 -4.91 -5.48 3.98
C ALA A 51 -5.10 -4.03 4.41
N ALA A 52 -4.40 -3.12 3.76
CA ALA A 52 -4.36 -1.71 4.12
C ALA A 52 -4.52 -0.79 2.91
N ALA A 53 -5.04 0.40 3.16
CA ALA A 53 -5.13 1.48 2.20
C ALA A 53 -4.85 2.82 2.89
N CYS A 54 -4.18 3.73 2.18
CA CYS A 54 -3.86 5.05 2.67
C CYS A 54 -3.92 6.10 1.55
N THR A 55 -4.20 7.34 1.91
CA THR A 55 -4.32 8.47 0.98
C THR A 55 -3.88 9.77 1.62
N LEU A 56 -3.38 10.70 0.80
CA LEU A 56 -3.15 12.10 1.18
C LEU A 56 -4.36 13.00 0.91
N GLY A 57 -5.43 12.47 0.31
CA GLY A 57 -6.56 13.26 -0.20
C GLY A 57 -6.27 13.90 -1.57
N ASP A 58 -7.23 14.68 -2.07
CA ASP A 58 -7.18 15.25 -3.43
C ASP A 58 -6.46 16.61 -3.51
N ALA A 59 -6.43 17.36 -2.40
CA ALA A 59 -6.03 18.78 -2.39
C ALA A 59 -4.61 19.02 -2.96
N LEU A 60 -3.65 18.13 -2.68
CA LEU A 60 -2.30 18.26 -3.22
C LEU A 60 -2.30 18.09 -4.74
N GLU A 61 -2.98 17.06 -5.24
CA GLU A 61 -3.05 16.75 -6.66
C GLU A 61 -3.78 17.87 -7.43
N GLU A 62 -4.85 18.41 -6.87
CA GLU A 62 -5.54 19.59 -7.40
C GLU A 62 -4.60 20.80 -7.49
N ARG A 63 -3.76 21.00 -6.46
CA ARG A 63 -2.76 22.08 -6.44
C ARG A 63 -1.68 21.87 -7.50
N VAL A 64 -1.17 20.64 -7.67
CA VAL A 64 -0.23 20.29 -8.74
C VAL A 64 -0.84 20.61 -10.11
N ARG A 65 -2.08 20.18 -10.37
CA ARG A 65 -2.80 20.48 -11.62
C ARG A 65 -3.01 21.98 -11.85
N ALA A 66 -3.28 22.74 -10.80
CA ALA A 66 -3.39 24.20 -10.90
C ALA A 66 -2.05 24.85 -11.29
N LEU A 67 -0.93 24.41 -10.70
CA LEU A 67 0.40 24.91 -11.03
C LEU A 67 0.81 24.58 -12.47
N TRP A 68 0.46 23.39 -12.96
CA TRP A 68 0.64 23.01 -14.37
C TRP A 68 -0.09 23.96 -15.32
N ARG A 69 -1.37 24.26 -15.04
CA ARG A 69 -2.19 25.20 -15.84
C ARG A 69 -1.67 26.64 -15.80
N GLN A 70 -1.02 27.02 -14.69
CA GLN A 70 -0.38 28.34 -14.52
C GLN A 70 1.00 28.44 -15.18
N GLY A 71 1.48 27.40 -15.87
CA GLY A 71 2.83 27.38 -16.45
C GLY A 71 3.97 27.21 -15.44
N ARG A 72 3.66 27.01 -14.16
CA ARG A 72 4.64 26.85 -13.06
C ARG A 72 5.11 25.40 -12.93
N ARG A 73 5.60 24.85 -14.05
CA ARG A 73 5.87 23.41 -14.24
C ARG A 73 6.90 22.84 -13.27
N LEU A 74 8.00 23.56 -13.02
CA LEU A 74 9.03 23.12 -12.08
C LEU A 74 8.47 22.96 -10.66
N VAL A 75 7.72 23.96 -10.19
CA VAL A 75 7.09 23.91 -8.86
C VAL A 75 6.06 22.78 -8.77
N ALA A 76 5.31 22.53 -9.84
CA ALA A 76 4.35 21.43 -9.89
C ALA A 76 5.05 20.06 -9.79
N LEU A 77 6.20 19.89 -10.47
CA LEU A 77 7.01 18.67 -10.42
C LEU A 77 7.57 18.42 -9.01
N GLU A 78 8.19 19.44 -8.40
CA GLU A 78 8.74 19.34 -7.04
C GLU A 78 7.65 18.99 -6.01
N LEU A 79 6.48 19.61 -6.12
CA LEU A 79 5.34 19.34 -5.24
C LEU A 79 4.82 17.90 -5.42
N ASP A 80 4.76 17.40 -6.66
CA ASP A 80 4.38 16.03 -6.94
C ASP A 80 5.37 15.01 -6.35
N GLU A 81 6.67 15.29 -6.46
CA GLU A 81 7.72 14.46 -5.87
C GLU A 81 7.61 14.43 -4.34
N ALA A 82 7.41 15.60 -3.71
CA ALA A 82 7.18 15.69 -2.27
C ALA A 82 5.96 14.89 -1.82
N ALA A 83 4.89 14.88 -2.61
CA ALA A 83 3.70 14.09 -2.34
C ALA A 83 3.97 12.58 -2.36
N ASN A 84 4.74 12.10 -3.34
CA ASN A 84 5.12 10.70 -3.41
C ASN A 84 5.93 10.28 -2.18
N LYS A 85 6.91 11.11 -1.77
CA LYS A 85 7.70 10.88 -0.55
C LYS A 85 6.81 10.82 0.69
N LEU A 86 5.86 11.74 0.82
CA LEU A 86 4.92 11.78 1.94
C LEU A 86 3.97 10.57 1.96
N LEU A 87 3.48 10.13 0.79
CA LEU A 87 2.67 8.93 0.68
C LEU A 87 3.45 7.68 1.12
N TYR A 88 4.74 7.58 0.79
CA TYR A 88 5.60 6.51 1.30
C TYR A 88 5.83 6.60 2.82
N CYS A 89 5.93 7.80 3.40
CA CYS A 89 5.96 7.96 4.85
C CYS A 89 4.66 7.45 5.49
N LEU A 90 3.50 7.79 4.92
CA LEU A 90 2.20 7.36 5.40
C LEU A 90 2.04 5.83 5.31
N SER A 91 2.45 5.21 4.20
CA SER A 91 2.37 3.75 4.07
C SER A 91 3.28 3.02 5.06
N ARG A 92 4.47 3.57 5.35
CA ARG A 92 5.33 3.04 6.43
C ARG A 92 4.69 3.19 7.81
N ALA A 93 3.96 4.28 8.06
CA ALA A 93 3.23 4.46 9.31
C ALA A 93 2.08 3.43 9.44
N ALA A 94 1.32 3.19 8.37
CA ALA A 94 0.28 2.17 8.34
C ALA A 94 0.86 0.76 8.58
N LEU A 95 1.97 0.43 7.91
CA LEU A 95 2.68 -0.84 8.11
C LEU A 95 3.24 -0.99 9.53
N ALA A 96 3.75 0.09 10.11
CA ALA A 96 4.20 0.10 11.50
C ALA A 96 3.04 -0.15 12.48
N ALA A 97 1.85 0.38 12.21
CA ALA A 97 0.65 0.10 13.00
C ALA A 97 0.29 -1.40 12.94
N ILE A 98 0.22 -1.98 11.73
CA ILE A 98 -0.03 -3.41 11.53
C ILE A 98 0.98 -4.27 12.30
N ARG A 99 2.27 -3.92 12.21
CA ARG A 99 3.37 -4.62 12.90
C ARG A 99 3.22 -4.57 14.41
N ARG A 100 2.93 -3.40 14.98
CA ARG A 100 2.70 -3.26 16.42
C ARG A 100 1.52 -4.10 16.87
N ASP A 101 0.45 -4.13 16.08
CA ASP A 101 -0.76 -4.87 16.41
C ASP A 101 -0.58 -6.38 16.30
N ALA A 102 0.15 -6.85 15.28
CA ALA A 102 0.55 -8.25 15.14
C ALA A 102 1.40 -8.70 16.33
N ALA A 103 2.41 -7.90 16.71
CA ALA A 103 3.28 -8.22 17.84
C ALA A 103 2.51 -8.33 19.17
N ARG A 104 1.48 -7.50 19.40
CA ARG A 104 0.61 -7.61 20.58
C ARG A 104 -0.19 -8.91 20.63
N ARG A 105 -0.38 -9.58 19.50
CA ARG A 105 -1.04 -10.90 19.39
C ARG A 105 -0.05 -12.07 19.33
N GLY A 106 1.26 -11.81 19.46
CA GLY A 106 2.29 -12.83 19.32
C GLY A 106 2.63 -13.19 17.87
N ASP A 107 2.07 -12.48 16.89
CA ASP A 107 2.37 -12.68 15.47
C ASP A 107 3.59 -11.88 15.05
N ARG A 108 4.30 -12.40 14.04
CA ARG A 108 5.21 -11.61 13.21
C ARG A 108 4.46 -11.08 12.00
N ALA A 109 4.98 -10.01 11.41
CA ALA A 109 4.48 -9.47 10.16
C ALA A 109 5.59 -9.50 9.10
N GLY A 110 5.22 -9.95 7.91
CA GLY A 110 6.10 -9.97 6.76
C GLY A 110 6.42 -8.59 6.20
N ASP A 111 6.96 -8.58 5.00
CA ASP A 111 7.03 -7.36 4.20
C ASP A 111 5.71 -7.15 3.46
N GLU A 112 5.44 -5.90 3.17
CA GLU A 112 4.28 -5.49 2.41
C GLU A 112 4.41 -5.80 0.90
N LEU A 113 3.27 -6.05 0.27
CA LEU A 113 3.14 -6.31 -1.16
C LEU A 113 2.00 -5.46 -1.75
N ASN A 114 2.27 -4.72 -2.82
CA ASN A 114 1.29 -3.88 -3.49
C ASN A 114 0.75 -4.54 -4.75
N PRO A 115 -0.52 -4.32 -5.11
CA PRO A 115 -0.97 -4.64 -6.46
C PRO A 115 -0.11 -3.94 -7.51
N GLY A 116 0.41 -4.72 -8.45
CA GLY A 116 1.42 -4.29 -9.44
C GLY A 116 2.86 -4.66 -9.08
N ASP A 117 3.15 -5.05 -7.84
CA ASP A 117 4.46 -5.61 -7.48
C ASP A 117 4.61 -7.04 -8.05
N PRO A 118 5.86 -7.52 -8.27
CA PRO A 118 6.07 -8.94 -8.57
C PRO A 118 5.46 -9.83 -7.49
N GLY A 119 4.55 -10.71 -7.90
CA GLY A 119 3.84 -11.61 -7.00
C GLY A 119 2.50 -11.08 -6.45
N LEU A 120 2.02 -9.93 -6.91
CA LEU A 120 0.63 -9.49 -6.73
C LEU A 120 0.17 -8.68 -7.93
N ALA A 121 -0.64 -9.29 -8.79
CA ALA A 121 -1.08 -8.66 -10.02
C ALA A 121 -1.90 -7.38 -9.75
N LEU A 122 -1.83 -6.40 -10.64
CA LEU A 122 -2.66 -5.19 -10.53
C LEU A 122 -4.16 -5.50 -10.57
N ALA A 123 -4.57 -6.61 -11.21
CA ALA A 123 -5.96 -7.07 -11.21
C ALA A 123 -6.51 -7.32 -9.78
N GLU A 124 -5.65 -7.67 -8.82
CA GLU A 124 -6.02 -7.87 -7.42
C GLU A 124 -6.27 -6.56 -6.65
N GLN A 125 -6.06 -5.40 -7.29
CA GLN A 125 -6.25 -4.09 -6.67
C GLN A 125 -7.66 -3.93 -6.07
N ALA A 126 -8.70 -4.34 -6.79
CA ALA A 126 -10.08 -4.26 -6.29
C ALA A 126 -10.30 -5.17 -5.07
N VAL A 127 -9.69 -6.36 -5.08
CA VAL A 127 -9.74 -7.32 -3.97
C VAL A 127 -9.06 -6.73 -2.73
N VAL A 128 -7.85 -6.21 -2.88
CA VAL A 128 -7.09 -5.60 -1.78
C VAL A 128 -7.81 -4.39 -1.19
N LEU A 129 -8.41 -3.53 -2.02
CA LEU A 129 -9.18 -2.39 -1.52
C LEU A 129 -10.43 -2.81 -0.75
N ARG A 130 -11.11 -3.87 -1.19
CA ARG A 130 -12.26 -4.44 -0.47
C ARG A 130 -11.81 -4.98 0.89
N LEU A 131 -10.75 -5.77 0.93
CA LEU A 131 -10.19 -6.33 2.16
C LEU A 131 -9.74 -5.22 3.13
N ALA A 132 -9.17 -4.12 2.61
CA ALA A 132 -8.74 -2.97 3.41
C ALA A 132 -9.89 -2.06 3.86
N ALA A 133 -11.11 -2.27 3.36
CA ALA A 133 -12.24 -1.34 3.46
C ALA A 133 -11.86 0.09 3.06
N ALA A 134 -11.18 0.21 1.91
CA ALA A 134 -10.59 1.47 1.45
C ALA A 134 -11.62 2.60 1.24
N ARG A 135 -12.90 2.26 1.02
CA ARG A 135 -14.00 3.23 0.93
C ARG A 135 -14.18 4.03 2.22
N ASP A 136 -13.91 3.45 3.39
CA ASP A 136 -13.95 4.14 4.68
C ASP A 136 -12.90 5.27 4.76
N GLN A 137 -11.86 5.18 3.92
CA GLN A 137 -10.80 6.17 3.77
C GLN A 137 -11.03 7.11 2.56
N GLY A 138 -12.16 6.98 1.86
CA GLY A 138 -12.47 7.74 0.65
C GLY A 138 -11.72 7.26 -0.60
N ILE A 139 -11.13 6.06 -0.58
CA ILE A 139 -10.33 5.53 -1.68
C ILE A 139 -11.16 4.58 -2.53
N VAL A 140 -11.14 4.81 -3.84
CA VAL A 140 -11.72 3.93 -4.86
C VAL A 140 -10.71 3.64 -5.97
N ALA A 141 -10.98 2.63 -6.80
CA ALA A 141 -10.21 2.36 -8.00
C ALA A 141 -11.07 2.53 -9.26
N THR A 142 -10.45 3.00 -10.34
CA THR A 142 -11.02 2.91 -11.69
C THR A 142 -10.98 1.47 -12.19
N GLY A 143 -11.67 1.19 -13.31
CA GLY A 143 -11.62 -0.14 -13.95
C GLY A 143 -10.20 -0.57 -14.36
N GLY A 144 -9.29 0.38 -14.57
CA GLY A 144 -7.87 0.12 -14.86
C GLY A 144 -6.98 -0.02 -13.63
N GLY A 145 -7.55 -0.02 -12.41
CA GLY A 145 -6.79 -0.16 -11.16
C GLY A 145 -6.12 1.13 -10.65
N MET A 146 -6.35 2.28 -11.30
CA MET A 146 -5.84 3.56 -10.80
C MET A 146 -6.64 4.00 -9.58
N LEU A 147 -5.94 4.43 -8.54
CA LEU A 147 -6.58 4.91 -7.32
C LEU A 147 -7.06 6.36 -7.45
N SER A 148 -8.20 6.63 -6.81
CA SER A 148 -8.72 7.97 -6.54
C SER A 148 -8.99 8.10 -5.05
N PRO A 149 -8.38 9.05 -4.33
CA PRO A 149 -7.40 10.05 -4.78
C PRO A 149 -6.14 9.45 -5.41
N VAL A 150 -5.46 10.19 -6.29
CA VAL A 150 -4.25 9.70 -7.00
C VAL A 150 -3.10 9.43 -6.05
N LYS A 151 -2.93 10.26 -5.01
CA LYS A 151 -1.91 10.07 -3.98
C LYS A 151 -2.41 9.10 -2.90
N SER A 152 -2.70 7.88 -3.35
CA SER A 152 -3.14 6.77 -2.52
C SER A 152 -2.30 5.52 -2.79
N LEU A 153 -2.28 4.61 -1.83
CA LEU A 153 -1.55 3.35 -1.90
C LEU A 153 -2.31 2.29 -1.13
N SER A 154 -2.36 1.06 -1.66
CA SER A 154 -2.89 -0.11 -0.97
C SER A 154 -1.89 -1.25 -0.97
N PHE A 155 -1.94 -2.09 0.06
CA PHE A 155 -1.00 -3.21 0.21
C PHE A 155 -1.56 -4.31 1.11
N VAL A 156 -0.96 -5.50 1.00
CA VAL A 156 -1.19 -6.62 1.90
C VAL A 156 0.08 -7.02 2.65
N VAL A 157 -0.08 -7.67 3.80
CA VAL A 157 1.01 -8.17 4.64
C VAL A 157 0.60 -9.52 5.23
N ALA A 158 1.40 -10.56 5.03
CA ALA A 158 1.22 -11.82 5.75
C ALA A 158 1.54 -11.64 7.24
N LEU A 159 0.73 -12.24 8.10
CA LEU A 159 0.87 -12.27 9.55
C LEU A 159 0.90 -13.72 10.05
N GLY A 160 1.73 -13.99 11.05
CA GLY A 160 1.75 -15.29 11.71
C GLY A 160 2.96 -15.49 12.63
N PRO A 161 2.89 -16.43 13.59
CA PRO A 161 3.92 -16.61 14.61
C PRO A 161 5.23 -17.18 14.03
N GLY A 162 5.12 -18.01 12.99
CA GLY A 162 6.22 -18.70 12.34
C GLY A 162 6.82 -17.97 11.13
N LEU A 163 6.37 -16.74 10.83
CA LEU A 163 6.86 -16.04 9.65
C LEU A 163 8.38 -15.77 9.74
N ALA A 164 9.05 -16.03 8.62
CA ALA A 164 10.47 -15.75 8.46
C ALA A 164 10.76 -14.25 8.69
N PRO A 165 11.98 -13.91 9.12
CA PRO A 165 12.41 -12.51 9.21
C PRO A 165 12.20 -11.77 7.89
N ARG A 166 11.85 -10.50 7.99
CA ARG A 166 11.64 -9.58 6.85
C ARG A 166 12.86 -9.60 5.92
N ALA A 167 12.63 -9.67 4.61
CA ALA A 167 13.69 -9.71 3.60
C ALA A 167 14.27 -8.32 3.28
N GLY A 168 13.78 -7.27 3.95
CA GLY A 168 14.27 -5.89 3.86
C GLY A 168 13.47 -5.02 2.89
N GLY A 169 12.16 -5.27 2.78
CA GLY A 169 11.19 -4.37 2.16
C GLY A 169 11.13 -4.42 0.62
N ARG A 170 10.18 -3.66 0.05
CA ARG A 170 9.88 -3.66 -1.40
C ARG A 170 11.09 -3.40 -2.30
N CYS A 171 11.95 -2.44 -1.95
CA CYS A 171 13.09 -2.07 -2.82
C CYS A 171 14.08 -3.21 -3.05
N ARG A 172 14.21 -4.17 -2.12
CA ARG A 172 15.09 -5.32 -2.29
C ARG A 172 14.57 -6.35 -3.28
N ARG A 173 13.25 -6.48 -3.41
CA ARG A 173 12.58 -7.39 -4.36
C ARG A 173 12.21 -6.73 -5.69
N CYS A 174 12.47 -5.44 -5.83
CA CYS A 174 12.12 -4.69 -7.04
C CYS A 174 13.03 -5.11 -8.22
N PRO A 175 12.49 -5.52 -9.37
CA PRO A 175 13.27 -5.88 -10.56
C PRO A 175 14.06 -4.70 -11.15
N ALA A 176 13.71 -3.47 -10.75
CA ALA A 176 14.42 -2.26 -11.15
C ALA A 176 15.54 -1.87 -10.18
N ARG A 177 15.76 -2.61 -9.08
CA ARG A 177 16.68 -2.23 -7.99
C ARG A 177 18.07 -1.78 -8.46
N GLU A 178 18.69 -2.54 -9.36
CA GLU A 178 20.06 -2.29 -9.82
C GLU A 178 20.19 -0.99 -10.63
N ARG A 179 19.12 -0.56 -11.29
CA ARG A 179 19.04 0.65 -12.12
C ARG A 179 18.24 1.78 -11.47
N CYS A 180 17.71 1.59 -10.26
CA CYS A 180 16.85 2.55 -9.60
C CYS A 180 17.69 3.66 -8.95
N ARG A 181 17.57 4.88 -9.49
CA ARG A 181 18.21 6.08 -8.93
C ARG A 181 17.60 6.55 -7.60
N ALA A 182 16.41 6.05 -7.27
CA ALA A 182 15.68 6.37 -6.04
C ALA A 182 15.75 5.24 -5.00
N ARG A 183 16.69 4.29 -5.13
CA ARG A 183 16.85 3.23 -4.12
C ARG A 183 17.33 3.84 -2.80
N PRO A 184 16.84 3.37 -1.64
CA PRO A 184 17.48 3.67 -0.37
C PRO A 184 18.92 3.09 -0.39
N ASP A 185 19.86 3.80 0.23
CA ASP A 185 21.21 3.31 0.47
C ASP A 185 21.22 2.00 1.29
#